data_AF-A0A5N6NS59-F1
#
_entry.id   AF-A0A5N6NS59-F1
#
_cell.length_a   1.000
_cell.length_b   1.000
_cell.length_c   1.000
_cell.angle_alpha   90.00
_cell.angle_beta   90.00
_cell.angle_gamma   90.00
#
_symmetry.space_group_name_H-M   'P 1'
#
loop_
_entity.id
_entity.type
_entity.pdbx_description
1 polymer ?
#
loop_
_entity_poly.entity_id
_entity_poly.type
_entity_poly.pdbx_seq_one_letter_code
_entity_poly.pdbx_strand_id
1 'polypeptide(L)'
;MAPSTTTATTQHRHHSNLPTIHTALSWLFLSLLFLYIIYYSTILFEPAPTITTTKTSTNDCQDPDHCLSAATGNIQSNTSVIRFDTELKHIAFGIAASSRLWRTRKEYLKLWWRRGETRGAVWLDRQVRTTKDENLPDMHISKDTSKFRYTNPNGDRSAIRISRVVSEMLKLGMEDVRWFVMGDDDTVFIVENLVRVLSKYDHKQFYYIGTTSESHFQNMLFSYGMAFGGGGFAISYPLAVELAKMQDRCLQRYPGYYGSDDRMHACMSELNVPLTKELGFHQYDVHGNLLGLLAAHPVTPLVSLHHLDVVDPIFPGMPRAQAIKHLLESAKYDSASIIQQSICYDKKREWSILVSWGFAIQIIRGILSPRELETPTRTFLNWYKRLDYTAYAFNTRPVTRNPCQKPFVYYMSSTMYDKARGKIIGIYTLHKERYPYCKWDMKSPETIDTIVVLKKEDSNRWAKAPRKDCCRVLPTNDKGILYLWVGFEHVVATLMPQEERNISYSLSSESKQRIVGSDDLCGCTDWVSSMSDKDERLSDIDVD
;
A
#
# COMPACT_ATOMS: atom_id res chain seq x y z
N MET A 1 -87.74 45.57 -1.79
CA MET A 1 -87.72 46.55 -2.88
C MET A 1 -86.45 47.39 -2.74
N ALA A 2 -85.65 47.48 -3.80
CA ALA A 2 -84.69 48.58 -4.04
C ALA A 2 -85.45 49.74 -4.76
N PRO A 3 -84.89 50.94 -5.06
CA PRO A 3 -83.48 51.38 -5.10
C PRO A 3 -83.26 52.65 -4.20
N SER A 4 -82.39 53.67 -4.40
CA SER A 4 -81.48 54.06 -5.51
C SER A 4 -80.33 55.03 -5.12
N THR A 5 -79.29 55.04 -5.96
CA THR A 5 -78.49 56.22 -6.44
C THR A 5 -77.73 57.18 -5.50
N THR A 6 -76.39 57.09 -5.60
CA THR A 6 -75.39 58.16 -5.87
C THR A 6 -75.24 59.40 -4.97
N THR A 7 -74.01 59.65 -4.51
CA THR A 7 -73.19 60.77 -5.04
C THR A 7 -71.70 60.55 -4.72
N ALA A 8 -70.82 61.23 -5.47
CA ALA A 8 -69.36 61.00 -5.43
C ALA A 8 -68.60 62.27 -5.02
N THR A 9 -67.44 62.07 -4.38
CA THR A 9 -66.41 63.12 -4.20
C THR A 9 -65.02 62.57 -4.50
N THR A 10 -64.42 63.13 -5.55
CA THR A 10 -62.97 63.20 -5.79
C THR A 10 -62.29 64.05 -4.70
N GLN A 11 -60.98 64.01 -4.41
CA GLN A 11 -59.83 63.32 -5.00
C GLN A 11 -58.70 63.37 -3.93
N HIS A 12 -57.80 62.38 -3.86
CA HIS A 12 -56.37 62.65 -3.66
C HIS A 12 -55.54 61.43 -4.08
N ARG A 13 -54.58 61.65 -4.98
CA ARG A 13 -53.84 60.60 -5.67
C ARG A 13 -52.41 60.53 -5.13
N HIS A 14 -52.14 59.58 -4.24
CA HIS A 14 -50.77 59.24 -3.84
C HIS A 14 -50.27 58.04 -4.66
N HIS A 15 -49.40 58.30 -5.63
CA HIS A 15 -48.56 57.26 -6.21
C HIS A 15 -47.39 56.98 -5.25
N SER A 16 -47.47 55.90 -4.48
CA SER A 16 -46.31 55.34 -3.76
C SER A 16 -45.68 54.23 -4.61
N ASN A 17 -44.56 54.56 -5.26
CA ASN A 17 -43.70 53.54 -5.88
C ASN A 17 -43.11 52.66 -4.78
N LEU A 18 -43.54 51.40 -4.71
CA LEU A 18 -42.94 50.40 -3.83
C LEU A 18 -41.85 49.66 -4.62
N PRO A 19 -40.54 49.81 -4.31
CA PRO A 19 -39.51 48.98 -4.92
C PRO A 19 -39.73 47.55 -4.46
N THR A 20 -39.86 46.63 -5.41
CA THR A 20 -40.14 45.22 -5.11
C THR A 20 -39.00 44.59 -4.32
N ILE A 21 -39.35 43.79 -3.30
CA ILE A 21 -38.43 43.11 -2.37
C ILE A 21 -37.34 42.29 -3.11
N HIS A 22 -37.63 41.83 -4.33
CA HIS A 22 -36.68 41.20 -5.24
C HIS A 22 -35.44 42.05 -5.52
N THR A 23 -35.57 43.38 -5.64
CA THR A 23 -34.41 44.27 -5.86
C THR A 23 -33.44 44.27 -4.68
N ALA A 24 -33.95 44.32 -3.44
CA ALA A 24 -33.12 44.27 -2.23
C ALA A 24 -32.38 42.93 -2.09
N LEU A 25 -33.05 41.81 -2.41
CA LEU A 25 -32.41 40.48 -2.44
C LEU A 25 -31.34 40.36 -3.52
N SER A 26 -31.56 40.93 -4.71
CA SER A 26 -30.54 40.98 -5.77
C SER A 26 -29.31 41.79 -5.35
N TRP A 27 -29.50 42.95 -4.72
CA TRP A 27 -28.39 43.76 -4.18
C TRP A 27 -27.64 43.06 -3.05
N LEU A 28 -28.32 42.30 -2.19
CA LEU A 28 -27.67 41.48 -1.15
C LEU A 28 -26.82 40.35 -1.77
N PHE A 29 -27.32 39.68 -2.81
CA PHE A 29 -26.59 38.61 -3.46
C PHE A 29 -25.36 39.14 -4.22
N LEU A 30 -25.49 40.29 -4.88
CA LEU A 30 -24.38 40.95 -5.56
C LEU A 30 -23.32 41.48 -4.59
N SER A 31 -23.71 42.00 -3.42
CA SER A 31 -22.73 42.45 -2.41
C SER A 31 -21.97 41.30 -1.76
N LEU A 32 -22.64 40.17 -1.49
CA LEU A 32 -21.99 38.94 -1.01
C LEU A 32 -21.03 38.35 -2.06
N LEU A 33 -21.42 38.34 -3.34
CA LEU A 33 -20.54 37.89 -4.43
C LEU A 33 -19.31 38.81 -4.57
N PHE A 34 -19.49 40.13 -4.47
CA PHE A 34 -18.40 41.11 -4.54
C PHE A 34 -17.42 40.95 -3.37
N LEU A 35 -17.93 40.77 -2.14
CA LEU A 35 -17.10 40.49 -0.96
C LEU A 35 -16.33 39.17 -1.09
N TYR A 36 -16.95 38.13 -1.66
CA TYR A 36 -16.29 36.85 -1.95
C TYR A 36 -15.15 37.00 -2.96
N ILE A 37 -15.36 37.79 -4.04
CA ILE A 37 -14.32 38.09 -5.04
C ILE A 37 -13.17 38.90 -4.41
N ILE A 38 -13.46 39.90 -3.58
CA ILE A 38 -12.42 40.64 -2.84
C ILE A 38 -11.61 39.68 -1.96
N TYR A 39 -12.28 38.85 -1.14
CA TYR A 39 -11.62 37.88 -0.26
C TYR A 39 -10.70 36.91 -1.02
N TYR A 40 -11.17 36.36 -2.14
CA TYR A 40 -10.33 35.51 -2.99
C TYR A 40 -9.18 36.27 -3.66
N SER A 41 -9.39 37.53 -4.07
CA SER A 41 -8.30 38.36 -4.61
C SER A 41 -7.22 38.63 -3.55
N THR A 42 -7.59 38.87 -2.28
CA THR A 42 -6.61 39.07 -1.21
C THR A 42 -5.78 37.81 -0.90
N ILE A 43 -6.34 36.61 -1.11
CA ILE A 43 -5.61 35.33 -0.94
C ILE A 43 -4.73 35.02 -2.16
N LEU A 44 -5.17 35.36 -3.37
CA LEU A 44 -4.41 35.12 -4.60
C LEU A 44 -3.28 36.13 -4.85
N PHE A 45 -3.26 37.25 -4.13
CA PHE A 45 -2.22 38.29 -4.20
C PHE A 45 -1.34 38.39 -2.95
N GLU A 46 -1.31 37.38 -2.07
CA GLU A 46 -0.21 37.28 -1.11
C GLU A 46 1.12 37.07 -1.88
N PRO A 47 2.11 37.98 -1.78
CA PRO A 47 3.40 37.75 -2.40
C PRO A 47 4.09 36.59 -1.69
N ALA A 48 4.70 35.68 -2.47
CA ALA A 48 5.46 34.56 -1.92
C ALA A 48 6.51 35.06 -0.91
N PRO A 49 6.72 34.36 0.22
CA PRO A 49 7.64 34.81 1.26
C PRO A 49 9.06 34.94 0.70
N THR A 50 9.55 36.18 0.63
CA THR A 50 10.91 36.49 0.20
C THR A 50 11.89 35.79 1.13
N ILE A 51 12.57 34.74 0.63
CA ILE A 51 13.64 34.08 1.37
C ILE A 51 14.81 35.06 1.48
N THR A 52 14.87 35.76 2.61
CA THR A 52 16.00 36.63 2.95
C THR A 52 17.18 35.73 3.29
N THR A 53 18.03 35.43 2.30
CA THR A 53 19.32 34.80 2.54
C THR A 53 20.17 35.74 3.37
N THR A 54 20.27 35.45 4.67
CA THR A 54 21.25 36.08 5.55
C THR A 54 22.63 35.77 5.01
N LYS A 55 23.27 36.78 4.39
CA LYS A 55 24.70 36.74 4.10
C LYS A 55 25.45 36.66 5.42
N THR A 56 25.87 35.47 5.81
CA THR A 56 26.86 35.27 6.87
C THR A 56 28.15 35.96 6.43
N SER A 57 28.61 36.96 7.17
CA SER A 57 29.89 37.61 6.89
C SER A 57 31.03 36.61 7.07
N THR A 58 31.58 36.11 5.97
CA THR A 58 32.93 35.54 5.95
C THR A 58 33.91 36.69 5.92
N ASN A 59 34.57 36.94 7.06
CA ASN A 59 35.70 37.87 7.10
C ASN A 59 36.88 37.26 6.32
N ASP A 60 37.45 38.10 5.46
CA ASP A 60 38.89 38.21 5.16
C ASP A 60 39.64 36.95 4.66
N CYS A 61 39.80 36.88 3.33
CA CYS A 61 40.81 36.08 2.65
C CYS A 61 41.37 36.90 1.46
N GLN A 62 42.53 37.53 1.65
CA GLN A 62 43.24 38.29 0.62
C GLN A 62 44.26 37.43 -0.15
N ASP A 63 43.80 36.43 -0.92
CA ASP A 63 44.58 35.87 -2.04
C ASP A 63 43.66 35.06 -3.00
N PRO A 64 43.52 35.40 -4.29
CA PRO A 64 42.63 34.68 -5.21
C PRO A 64 43.07 33.25 -5.55
N ASP A 65 44.37 32.98 -5.58
CA ASP A 65 44.89 31.76 -6.23
C ASP A 65 44.96 30.53 -5.30
N HIS A 66 44.78 30.71 -3.99
CA HIS A 66 44.91 29.63 -3.01
C HIS A 66 43.58 28.97 -2.58
N CYS A 67 42.42 29.54 -2.96
CA CYS A 67 41.10 29.02 -2.60
C CYS A 67 40.60 27.88 -3.53
N LEU A 68 41.20 27.69 -4.70
CA LEU A 68 40.73 26.69 -5.68
C LEU A 68 41.05 25.24 -5.30
N SER A 69 41.95 25.01 -4.34
CA SER A 69 42.37 23.67 -3.89
C SER A 69 41.60 23.13 -2.67
N ALA A 70 40.72 23.92 -2.05
CA ALA A 70 39.90 23.51 -0.90
C ALA A 70 38.46 23.08 -1.29
N ALA A 71 38.05 23.33 -2.54
CA ALA A 71 36.70 23.05 -3.03
C ALA A 71 36.57 21.74 -3.85
N THR A 72 37.65 21.00 -4.05
CA THR A 72 37.66 19.66 -4.69
C THR A 72 37.51 18.51 -3.68
N GLY A 73 36.92 18.80 -2.51
CA GLY A 73 36.35 17.77 -1.64
C GLY A 73 35.21 17.08 -2.38
N ASN A 74 35.46 15.85 -2.81
CA ASN A 74 34.56 15.06 -3.66
C ASN A 74 33.25 14.73 -2.92
N ILE A 75 32.27 15.64 -2.94
CA ILE A 75 30.90 15.37 -2.47
C ILE A 75 30.21 14.47 -3.50
N GLN A 76 30.67 13.23 -3.54
CA GLN A 76 29.95 12.13 -4.13
C GLN A 76 28.71 11.93 -3.24
N SER A 77 27.61 12.59 -3.63
CA SER A 77 26.27 12.46 -3.04
C SER A 77 25.70 11.07 -3.32
N ASN A 78 26.38 10.05 -2.80
CA ASN A 78 25.77 8.77 -2.48
C ASN A 78 24.78 9.06 -1.34
N THR A 79 23.55 9.41 -1.71
CA THR A 79 22.38 9.26 -0.84
C THR A 79 22.12 7.77 -0.63
N SER A 80 23.05 7.10 0.06
CA SER A 80 22.83 5.79 0.63
C SER A 80 21.67 5.93 1.61
N VAL A 81 20.58 5.21 1.34
CA VAL A 81 19.44 5.14 2.25
C VAL A 81 19.97 4.63 3.58
N ILE A 82 19.99 5.49 4.61
CA ILE A 82 20.53 5.13 5.93
C ILE A 82 19.70 3.97 6.46
N ARG A 83 20.32 2.80 6.50
CA ARG A 83 19.75 1.58 7.09
C ARG A 83 20.50 1.27 8.37
N PHE A 84 19.74 1.12 9.44
CA PHE A 84 20.21 0.69 10.74
C PHE A 84 20.36 -0.83 10.74
N ASP A 85 21.35 -1.30 11.48
CA ASP A 85 21.71 -2.72 11.68
C ASP A 85 20.62 -3.50 12.45
N THR A 86 19.42 -3.63 11.87
CA THR A 86 18.34 -4.45 12.43
C THR A 86 18.37 -5.81 11.75
N GLU A 87 18.40 -6.86 12.56
CA GLU A 87 18.40 -8.27 12.17
C GLU A 87 17.22 -8.96 12.85
N LEU A 88 16.90 -10.19 12.46
CA LEU A 88 15.82 -10.96 13.09
C LEU A 88 16.03 -11.14 14.61
N LYS A 89 17.28 -11.37 15.05
CA LYS A 89 17.59 -11.51 16.48
C LYS A 89 17.21 -10.26 17.29
N HIS A 90 17.20 -9.07 16.69
CA HIS A 90 16.86 -7.82 17.37
C HIS A 90 15.34 -7.62 17.60
N ILE A 91 14.50 -8.53 17.09
CA ILE A 91 13.04 -8.46 17.15
C ILE A 91 12.51 -9.50 18.14
N ALA A 92 11.53 -9.11 18.97
CA ALA A 92 10.80 -10.02 19.85
C ALA A 92 9.28 -9.95 19.57
N PHE A 93 8.68 -11.09 19.24
CA PHE A 93 7.26 -11.18 18.88
C PHE A 93 6.37 -11.45 20.11
N GLY A 94 5.40 -10.56 20.38
CA GLY A 94 4.36 -10.76 21.38
C GLY A 94 3.04 -11.08 20.69
N ILE A 95 2.68 -12.36 20.63
CA ILE A 95 1.47 -12.82 19.92
C ILE A 95 0.30 -12.87 20.89
N ALA A 96 -0.77 -12.14 20.61
CA ALA A 96 -2.02 -12.22 21.36
C ALA A 96 -2.86 -13.40 20.87
N ALA A 97 -3.23 -14.32 21.78
CA ALA A 97 -4.00 -15.50 21.42
C ALA A 97 -5.21 -15.72 22.33
N SER A 98 -6.17 -16.53 21.89
CA SER A 98 -7.25 -17.04 22.74
C SER A 98 -7.21 -18.56 22.84
N SER A 99 -7.30 -19.08 24.07
CA SER A 99 -7.41 -20.50 24.38
C SER A 99 -8.56 -21.20 23.63
N ARG A 100 -9.63 -20.46 23.31
CA ARG A 100 -10.79 -20.92 22.54
C ARG A 100 -10.48 -21.15 21.06
N LEU A 101 -9.66 -20.28 20.44
CA LEU A 101 -9.35 -20.32 19.00
C LEU A 101 -8.01 -21.00 18.71
N TRP A 102 -7.18 -21.20 19.74
CA TRP A 102 -5.83 -21.74 19.65
C TRP A 102 -5.71 -23.01 18.79
N ARG A 103 -6.66 -23.95 18.92
CA ARG A 103 -6.64 -25.24 18.20
C ARG A 103 -6.55 -25.06 16.68
N THR A 104 -7.18 -24.02 16.12
CA THR A 104 -7.18 -23.75 14.69
C THR A 104 -6.17 -22.67 14.30
N ARG A 105 -6.05 -21.60 15.09
CA ARG A 105 -5.24 -20.44 14.72
C ARG A 105 -3.73 -20.65 14.85
N LYS A 106 -3.28 -21.50 15.78
CA LYS A 106 -1.86 -21.88 15.89
C LYS A 106 -1.26 -22.42 14.59
N GLU A 107 -2.09 -22.95 13.67
CA GLU A 107 -1.63 -23.43 12.36
C GLU A 107 -1.12 -22.29 11.46
N TYR A 108 -1.57 -21.05 11.64
CA TYR A 108 -1.01 -19.88 10.95
C TYR A 108 0.38 -19.51 11.49
N LEU A 109 0.56 -19.53 12.83
CA LEU A 109 1.84 -19.24 13.48
C LEU A 109 2.94 -20.22 13.04
N LYS A 110 2.60 -21.51 12.92
CA LYS A 110 3.53 -22.56 12.43
C LYS A 110 4.09 -22.29 11.02
N LEU A 111 3.45 -21.45 10.21
CA LEU A 111 3.87 -21.17 8.83
C LEU A 111 5.07 -20.23 8.74
N TRP A 112 5.20 -19.30 9.70
CA TRP A 112 6.19 -18.22 9.66
C TRP A 112 7.15 -18.21 10.85
N TRP A 113 6.75 -18.81 11.98
CA TRP A 113 7.63 -18.99 13.13
C TRP A 113 8.82 -19.88 12.79
N ARG A 114 9.99 -19.60 13.38
CA ARG A 114 11.24 -20.36 13.17
C ARG A 114 11.90 -20.64 14.49
N ARG A 115 11.61 -21.79 15.09
CA ARG A 115 12.22 -22.24 16.36
C ARG A 115 13.75 -22.16 16.30
N GLY A 116 14.33 -21.29 17.13
CA GLY A 116 15.78 -21.03 17.20
C GLY A 116 16.26 -19.78 16.45
N GLU A 117 15.46 -19.21 15.54
CA GLU A 117 15.74 -17.93 14.85
C GLU A 117 14.82 -16.81 15.35
N THR A 118 13.50 -17.04 15.34
CA THR A 118 12.51 -16.12 15.90
C THR A 118 12.42 -16.30 17.42
N ARG A 119 12.32 -15.19 18.15
CA ARG A 119 12.11 -15.19 19.61
C ARG A 119 10.91 -14.35 20.00
N GLY A 120 10.28 -14.72 21.10
CA GLY A 120 8.99 -14.15 21.49
C GLY A 120 8.10 -15.15 22.22
N ALA A 121 6.88 -14.72 22.53
CA ALA A 121 5.91 -15.53 23.25
C ALA A 121 4.46 -15.30 22.77
N VAL A 122 3.64 -16.32 22.97
CA VAL A 122 2.18 -16.29 22.80
C VAL A 122 1.53 -16.03 24.16
N TRP A 123 0.63 -15.05 24.24
CA TRP A 123 -0.06 -14.63 25.44
C TRP A 123 -1.54 -15.03 25.41
N LEU A 124 -1.86 -16.06 26.19
CA LEU A 124 -3.18 -16.67 26.29
C LEU A 124 -3.96 -16.14 27.50
N ASP A 125 -5.28 -16.32 27.46
CA ASP A 125 -6.19 -16.12 28.60
C ASP A 125 -6.19 -17.31 29.57
N ARG A 126 -5.90 -18.52 29.09
CA ARG A 126 -5.93 -19.79 29.86
C ARG A 126 -4.94 -20.81 29.30
N GLN A 127 -4.54 -21.77 30.14
CA GLN A 127 -3.67 -22.86 29.74
C GLN A 127 -4.33 -23.72 28.64
N VAL A 128 -3.54 -24.02 27.60
CA VAL A 128 -3.92 -24.89 26.48
C VAL A 128 -3.07 -26.16 26.48
N ARG A 129 -3.56 -27.21 25.81
CA ARG A 129 -2.77 -28.41 25.55
C ARG A 129 -1.94 -28.22 24.27
N THR A 130 -0.66 -28.57 24.34
CA THR A 130 0.25 -28.62 23.19
C THR A 130 1.05 -29.92 23.19
N THR A 131 1.58 -30.26 22.02
CA THR A 131 2.57 -31.32 21.82
C THR A 131 3.96 -30.69 21.76
N LYS A 132 4.97 -31.37 22.33
CA LYS A 132 6.33 -30.79 22.53
C LYS A 132 7.09 -30.47 21.23
N ASP A 133 6.64 -31.05 20.12
CA ASP A 133 7.31 -31.03 18.83
C ASP A 133 6.71 -30.01 17.84
N GLU A 134 5.74 -29.19 18.27
CA GLU A 134 5.19 -28.14 17.41
C GLU A 134 6.14 -26.95 17.27
N ASN A 135 6.27 -26.45 16.04
CA ASN A 135 7.00 -25.22 15.72
C ASN A 135 6.17 -23.99 16.14
N LEU A 136 6.20 -23.66 17.43
CA LEU A 136 5.44 -22.58 18.05
C LEU A 136 6.32 -21.75 19.01
N PRO A 137 5.93 -20.50 19.32
CA PRO A 137 6.56 -19.71 20.38
C PRO A 137 6.31 -20.29 21.77
N ASP A 138 7.08 -19.83 22.76
CA ASP A 138 6.80 -20.10 24.16
C ASP A 138 5.43 -19.54 24.56
N MET A 139 4.68 -20.25 25.40
CA MET A 139 3.33 -19.85 25.81
C MET A 139 3.30 -19.33 27.22
N HIS A 140 2.69 -18.17 27.39
CA HIS A 140 2.51 -17.49 28.66
C HIS A 140 1.03 -17.20 28.88
N ILE A 141 0.63 -17.18 30.16
CA ILE A 141 -0.70 -16.72 30.56
C ILE A 141 -0.61 -15.24 30.90
N SER A 142 -1.50 -14.44 30.30
CA SER A 142 -1.57 -13.00 30.55
C SER A 142 -1.86 -12.74 32.03
N LYS A 143 -1.23 -11.73 32.65
CA LYS A 143 -1.49 -11.46 34.09
C LYS A 143 -2.91 -10.97 34.31
N ASP A 144 -3.41 -11.16 35.54
CA ASP A 144 -4.77 -10.76 35.91
C ASP A 144 -5.03 -9.27 35.66
N THR A 145 -6.15 -9.00 34.98
CA THR A 145 -6.65 -7.67 34.65
C THR A 145 -7.94 -7.32 35.40
N SER A 146 -8.33 -8.08 36.43
CA SER A 146 -9.52 -7.83 37.25
C SER A 146 -9.61 -6.40 37.78
N LYS A 147 -8.48 -5.83 38.21
CA LYS A 147 -8.35 -4.46 38.76
C LYS A 147 -8.68 -3.32 37.80
N PHE A 148 -8.75 -3.56 36.49
CA PHE A 148 -9.03 -2.52 35.50
C PHE A 148 -10.54 -2.46 35.21
N ARG A 149 -11.13 -1.26 35.24
CA ARG A 149 -12.53 -1.08 34.88
C ARG A 149 -12.70 -1.25 33.36
N TYR A 150 -13.79 -1.88 32.94
CA TYR A 150 -14.22 -1.97 31.53
C TYR A 150 -15.68 -1.53 31.46
N THR A 151 -16.02 -0.60 30.57
CA THR A 151 -17.37 -0.02 30.47
C THR A 151 -17.89 0.08 29.04
N ASN A 152 -17.15 -0.41 28.04
CA ASN A 152 -17.66 -0.44 26.67
C ASN A 152 -18.70 -1.57 26.54
N PRO A 153 -19.93 -1.31 26.05
CA PRO A 153 -20.97 -2.33 25.95
C PRO A 153 -20.81 -3.26 24.73
N ASN A 154 -19.98 -2.89 23.75
CA ASN A 154 -19.93 -3.53 22.44
C ASN A 154 -18.66 -4.38 22.21
N GLY A 155 -17.65 -4.27 23.08
CA GLY A 155 -16.39 -5.01 22.99
C GLY A 155 -16.20 -6.02 24.13
N ASP A 156 -15.07 -6.73 24.11
CA ASP A 156 -14.73 -7.76 25.10
C ASP A 156 -13.66 -7.31 26.10
N ARG A 157 -13.82 -7.68 27.38
CA ARG A 157 -12.90 -7.32 28.48
C ARG A 157 -11.48 -7.85 28.27
N SER A 158 -11.29 -8.90 27.49
CA SER A 158 -9.96 -9.43 27.13
C SER A 158 -9.09 -8.44 26.35
N ALA A 159 -9.67 -7.39 25.75
CA ALA A 159 -8.93 -6.26 25.20
C ALA A 159 -7.89 -5.67 26.18
N ILE A 160 -8.18 -5.70 27.49
CA ILE A 160 -7.28 -5.17 28.53
C ILE A 160 -6.02 -6.05 28.72
N ARG A 161 -6.12 -7.37 28.56
CA ARG A 161 -4.93 -8.25 28.61
C ARG A 161 -4.13 -8.16 27.32
N ILE A 162 -4.81 -8.05 26.18
CA ILE A 162 -4.19 -7.99 24.85
C ILE A 162 -3.35 -6.71 24.70
N SER A 163 -3.86 -5.54 25.12
CA SER A 163 -3.05 -4.30 25.10
C SER A 163 -1.79 -4.40 25.96
N ARG A 164 -1.78 -5.22 27.02
CA ARG A 164 -0.63 -5.35 27.93
C ARG A 164 0.48 -6.26 27.39
N VAL A 165 0.26 -6.99 26.29
CA VAL A 165 1.22 -7.95 25.72
C VAL A 165 2.63 -7.37 25.56
N VAL A 166 2.79 -6.16 25.01
CA VAL A 166 4.11 -5.53 24.84
C VAL A 166 4.80 -5.27 26.19
N SER A 167 4.05 -4.78 27.18
CA SER A 167 4.55 -4.55 28.55
C SER A 167 4.75 -5.84 29.35
N GLU A 168 4.23 -6.99 28.91
CA GLU A 168 4.49 -8.30 29.50
C GLU A 168 5.68 -8.99 28.81
N MET A 169 5.83 -8.82 27.50
CA MET A 169 7.03 -9.16 26.73
C MET A 169 8.29 -8.46 27.26
N LEU A 170 8.23 -7.16 27.54
CA LEU A 170 9.36 -6.42 28.14
C LEU A 170 9.78 -7.02 29.49
N LYS A 171 8.83 -7.51 30.29
CA LYS A 171 9.08 -8.10 31.62
C LYS A 171 9.71 -9.50 31.57
N LEU A 172 9.85 -10.09 30.38
CA LEU A 172 10.65 -11.31 30.19
C LEU A 172 12.16 -11.02 30.22
N GLY A 173 12.58 -9.75 30.11
CA GLY A 173 13.99 -9.36 30.29
C GLY A 173 14.95 -9.89 29.21
N MET A 174 14.46 -10.17 28.00
CA MET A 174 15.28 -10.63 26.89
C MET A 174 16.34 -9.59 26.49
N GLU A 175 17.59 -10.02 26.38
CA GLU A 175 18.73 -9.18 26.02
C GLU A 175 18.75 -8.79 24.53
N ASP A 176 19.41 -7.69 24.16
CA ASP A 176 19.57 -7.22 22.76
C ASP A 176 18.25 -7.10 21.95
N VAL A 177 17.12 -6.85 22.63
CA VAL A 177 15.85 -6.51 21.95
C VAL A 177 15.89 -5.04 21.55
N ARG A 178 15.61 -4.77 20.27
CA ARG A 178 15.49 -3.42 19.71
C ARG A 178 14.03 -3.09 19.34
N TRP A 179 13.24 -4.11 19.02
CA TRP A 179 11.86 -3.99 18.60
C TRP A 179 10.96 -5.06 19.25
N PHE A 180 9.84 -4.63 19.83
CA PHE A 180 8.73 -5.51 20.21
C PHE A 180 7.66 -5.47 19.12
N VAL A 181 7.34 -6.61 18.52
CA VAL A 181 6.33 -6.72 17.46
C VAL A 181 5.11 -7.44 17.99
N MET A 182 3.96 -6.77 17.97
CA MET A 182 2.67 -7.36 18.33
C MET A 182 1.94 -7.84 17.09
N GLY A 183 1.19 -8.93 17.24
CA GLY A 183 0.23 -9.46 16.28
C GLY A 183 -0.72 -10.45 16.95
N ASP A 184 -1.77 -10.87 16.25
CA ASP A 184 -2.75 -11.84 16.74
C ASP A 184 -2.38 -13.28 16.32
N ASP A 185 -3.11 -14.26 16.87
CA ASP A 185 -2.89 -15.69 16.60
C ASP A 185 -3.22 -16.14 15.16
N ASP A 186 -3.87 -15.29 14.36
CA ASP A 186 -4.06 -15.46 12.91
C ASP A 186 -3.32 -14.42 12.05
N THR A 187 -2.40 -13.63 12.62
CA THR A 187 -1.48 -12.78 11.85
C THR A 187 -0.32 -13.61 11.29
N VAL A 188 -0.06 -13.49 9.99
CA VAL A 188 1.07 -14.13 9.31
C VAL A 188 2.08 -13.09 8.87
N PHE A 189 3.31 -13.15 9.38
CA PHE A 189 4.38 -12.20 9.05
C PHE A 189 5.32 -12.73 7.94
N ILE A 190 5.71 -11.84 7.03
CA ILE A 190 6.85 -12.04 6.13
C ILE A 190 8.10 -11.50 6.86
N VAL A 191 8.72 -12.36 7.65
CA VAL A 191 9.76 -12.01 8.63
C VAL A 191 10.92 -11.21 8.02
N GLU A 192 11.40 -11.58 6.84
CA GLU A 192 12.46 -10.86 6.13
C GLU A 192 12.04 -9.43 5.76
N ASN A 193 10.78 -9.22 5.39
CA ASN A 193 10.28 -7.90 5.01
C ASN A 193 10.04 -7.01 6.24
N LEU A 194 9.61 -7.59 7.36
CA LEU A 194 9.56 -6.91 8.65
C LEU A 194 10.95 -6.38 9.05
N VAL A 195 12.00 -7.22 8.94
CA VAL A 195 13.40 -6.79 9.18
C VAL A 195 13.81 -5.67 8.20
N ARG A 196 13.48 -5.78 6.91
CA ARG A 196 13.74 -4.72 5.91
C ARG A 196 13.00 -3.41 6.17
N VAL A 197 11.84 -3.45 6.82
CA VAL A 197 11.07 -2.26 7.23
C VAL A 197 11.67 -1.63 8.49
N LEU A 198 11.92 -2.43 9.54
CA LEU A 198 12.42 -1.90 10.82
C LEU A 198 13.87 -1.37 10.73
N SER A 199 14.69 -1.91 9.83
CA SER A 199 16.02 -1.37 9.51
C SER A 199 16.01 0.04 8.89
N LYS A 200 14.85 0.63 8.57
CA LYS A 200 14.76 2.04 8.15
C LYS A 200 14.82 3.05 9.32
N TYR A 201 14.67 2.58 10.56
CA TYR A 201 14.42 3.44 11.73
C TYR A 201 15.49 3.27 12.81
N ASP A 202 15.88 4.38 13.45
CA ASP A 202 16.74 4.35 14.62
C ASP A 202 15.97 3.79 15.82
N HIS A 203 16.19 2.50 16.11
CA HIS A 203 15.60 1.80 17.25
C HIS A 203 15.85 2.45 18.63
N LYS A 204 16.77 3.43 18.74
CA LYS A 204 16.99 4.22 19.95
C LYS A 204 15.99 5.36 20.15
N GLN A 205 15.23 5.72 19.12
CA GLN A 205 14.16 6.73 19.21
C GLN A 205 12.80 6.08 19.53
N PHE A 206 11.80 6.88 19.85
CA PHE A 206 10.43 6.40 20.04
C PHE A 206 9.72 6.19 18.69
N TYR A 207 9.40 4.93 18.38
CA TYR A 207 8.70 4.55 17.17
C TYR A 207 7.57 3.58 17.50
N TYR A 208 6.36 3.94 17.08
CA TYR A 208 5.18 3.08 16.97
C TYR A 208 4.87 2.92 15.48
N ILE A 209 5.18 1.75 14.91
CA ILE A 209 5.15 1.49 13.47
C ILE A 209 4.08 0.46 13.15
N GLY A 210 3.23 0.72 12.16
CA GLY A 210 2.18 -0.21 11.71
C GLY A 210 1.29 0.47 10.68
N THR A 211 0.03 0.05 10.54
CA THR A 211 -0.91 0.77 9.67
C THR A 211 -2.36 0.78 10.17
N THR A 212 -3.15 1.65 9.55
CA THR A 212 -4.60 1.75 9.67
C THR A 212 -5.31 0.66 8.85
N SER A 213 -6.51 0.27 9.24
CA SER A 213 -7.35 -0.69 8.51
C SER A 213 -7.63 -0.27 7.06
N GLU A 214 -7.84 -1.25 6.18
CA GLU A 214 -8.36 -1.07 4.83
C GLU A 214 -9.79 -0.48 4.82
N SER A 215 -10.52 -0.56 5.93
CA SER A 215 -11.88 -0.03 6.08
C SER A 215 -11.88 1.43 6.54
N HIS A 216 -12.42 2.32 5.70
CA HIS A 216 -12.57 3.75 6.01
C HIS A 216 -13.37 3.99 7.29
N PHE A 217 -14.46 3.23 7.47
CA PHE A 217 -15.33 3.35 8.64
C PHE A 217 -14.63 2.91 9.93
N GLN A 218 -13.81 1.85 9.89
CA GLN A 218 -13.07 1.41 11.08
C GLN A 218 -12.05 2.49 11.51
N ASN A 219 -11.36 3.10 10.55
CA ASN A 219 -10.41 4.19 10.83
C ASN A 219 -11.09 5.46 11.35
N MET A 220 -12.32 5.75 10.90
CA MET A 220 -13.13 6.87 11.39
C MET A 220 -13.69 6.61 12.79
N LEU A 221 -14.08 5.37 13.11
CA LEU A 221 -14.63 4.98 14.41
C LEU A 221 -13.57 4.84 15.50
N PHE A 222 -12.36 4.39 15.15
CA PHE A 222 -11.25 4.25 16.07
C PHE A 222 -10.25 5.41 15.91
N SER A 223 -9.31 5.32 14.97
CA SER A 223 -8.42 6.44 14.63
C SER A 223 -7.61 6.17 13.36
N TYR A 224 -7.38 7.22 12.55
CA TYR A 224 -6.38 7.21 11.48
C TYR A 224 -4.92 7.30 12.00
N GLY A 225 -4.72 7.47 13.31
CA GLY A 225 -3.43 7.44 14.01
C GLY A 225 -3.20 6.18 14.86
N MET A 226 -4.06 5.17 14.76
CA MET A 226 -3.92 3.88 15.44
C MET A 226 -3.36 2.83 14.46
N ALA A 227 -2.38 2.03 14.91
CA ALA A 227 -2.07 0.77 14.22
C ALA A 227 -3.04 -0.31 14.67
N PHE A 228 -3.67 -1.00 13.72
CA PHE A 228 -4.56 -2.12 14.02
C PHE A 228 -3.71 -3.37 14.38
N GLY A 229 -4.01 -3.98 15.51
CA GLY A 229 -3.19 -5.02 16.16
C GLY A 229 -3.20 -6.34 15.41
N GLY A 230 -4.31 -6.67 14.74
CA GLY A 230 -4.40 -7.83 13.87
C GLY A 230 -3.47 -7.74 12.65
N GLY A 231 -3.41 -6.58 12.00
CA GLY A 231 -2.38 -6.26 11.00
C GLY A 231 -0.97 -6.26 11.60
N GLY A 232 -0.84 -6.04 12.90
CA GLY A 232 0.41 -6.06 13.64
C GLY A 232 1.10 -4.69 13.66
N PHE A 233 1.93 -4.48 14.69
CA PHE A 233 2.71 -3.26 14.85
C PHE A 233 4.02 -3.53 15.59
N ALA A 234 5.01 -2.66 15.37
CA ALA A 234 6.28 -2.65 16.09
C ALA A 234 6.38 -1.45 17.02
N ILE A 235 6.98 -1.66 18.19
CA ILE A 235 7.34 -0.63 19.17
C ILE A 235 8.84 -0.73 19.44
N SER A 236 9.55 0.39 19.33
CA SER A 236 10.97 0.45 19.69
C SER A 236 11.19 0.16 21.18
N TYR A 237 12.29 -0.51 21.53
CA TYR A 237 12.60 -0.87 22.91
C TYR A 237 12.47 0.29 23.93
N PRO A 238 13.04 1.50 23.71
CA PRO A 238 12.90 2.59 24.68
C PRO A 238 11.45 3.09 24.82
N LEU A 239 10.63 3.01 23.76
CA LEU A 239 9.20 3.33 23.86
C LEU A 239 8.43 2.26 24.65
N ALA A 240 8.77 0.97 24.50
CA ALA A 240 8.18 -0.08 25.31
C ALA A 240 8.49 0.10 26.82
N VAL A 241 9.68 0.62 27.15
CA VAL A 241 10.06 0.97 28.53
C VAL A 241 9.18 2.09 29.09
N GLU A 242 8.97 3.19 28.37
CA GLU A 242 8.09 4.28 28.84
C GLU A 242 6.61 3.84 28.91
N LEU A 243 6.14 3.08 27.92
CA LEU A 243 4.81 2.46 27.95
C LEU A 243 4.63 1.64 29.23
N ALA A 244 5.56 0.73 29.55
CA ALA A 244 5.43 -0.16 30.70
C ALA A 244 5.37 0.58 32.06
N LYS A 245 5.97 1.77 32.17
CA LYS A 245 5.89 2.63 33.38
C LYS A 245 4.52 3.30 33.59
N MET A 246 3.73 3.46 32.53
CA MET A 246 2.49 4.25 32.55
C MET A 246 1.23 3.49 32.13
N GLN A 247 1.35 2.37 31.40
CA GLN A 247 0.23 1.70 30.74
C GLN A 247 -0.88 1.28 31.72
N ASP A 248 -0.54 0.75 32.89
CA ASP A 248 -1.55 0.39 33.90
C ASP A 248 -2.40 1.62 34.33
N ARG A 249 -1.85 2.84 34.35
CA ARG A 249 -2.62 4.08 34.61
C ARG A 249 -3.41 4.55 33.39
N CYS A 250 -2.86 4.40 32.18
CA CYS A 250 -3.57 4.65 30.92
C CYS A 250 -4.84 3.80 30.81
N LEU A 251 -4.73 2.49 31.06
CA LEU A 251 -5.87 1.56 31.00
C LEU A 251 -6.96 1.87 32.03
N GLN A 252 -6.63 2.52 33.14
CA GLN A 252 -7.61 3.02 34.12
C GLN A 252 -8.33 4.30 33.65
N ARG A 253 -7.68 5.16 32.85
CA ARG A 253 -8.29 6.36 32.26
C ARG A 253 -9.22 6.07 31.08
N TYR A 254 -8.97 4.99 30.34
CA TYR A 254 -9.75 4.62 29.14
C TYR A 254 -10.56 3.31 29.31
N PRO A 255 -11.46 3.20 30.33
CA PRO A 255 -12.25 1.98 30.55
C PRO A 255 -13.33 1.78 29.48
N GLY A 256 -13.78 2.86 28.82
CA GLY A 256 -14.83 2.86 27.81
C GLY A 256 -14.38 2.59 26.38
N TYR A 257 -13.06 2.45 26.13
CA TYR A 257 -12.52 2.19 24.79
C TYR A 257 -12.90 0.77 24.32
N TYR A 258 -12.91 0.53 23.02
CA TYR A 258 -13.40 -0.73 22.44
C TYR A 258 -12.38 -1.86 22.61
N GLY A 259 -11.31 -1.83 21.82
CA GLY A 259 -10.33 -2.90 21.67
C GLY A 259 -9.04 -2.73 22.46
N SER A 260 -8.08 -3.60 22.20
CA SER A 260 -6.69 -3.46 22.64
C SER A 260 -6.02 -2.26 21.99
N ASP A 261 -6.25 -2.10 20.69
CA ASP A 261 -5.48 -1.23 19.82
C ASP A 261 -5.85 0.24 20.04
N ASP A 262 -7.15 0.47 20.24
CA ASP A 262 -7.75 1.73 20.68
C ASP A 262 -7.08 2.21 21.98
N ARG A 263 -6.89 1.30 22.94
CA ARG A 263 -6.16 1.57 24.20
C ARG A 263 -4.67 1.78 23.99
N MET A 264 -4.04 1.03 23.09
CA MET A 264 -2.63 1.22 22.75
C MET A 264 -2.41 2.62 22.13
N HIS A 265 -3.25 3.03 21.20
CA HIS A 265 -3.24 4.37 20.61
C HIS A 265 -3.47 5.47 21.64
N ALA A 266 -4.37 5.26 22.61
CA ALA A 266 -4.56 6.16 23.74
C ALA A 266 -3.25 6.35 24.55
N CYS A 267 -2.57 5.24 24.89
CA CYS A 267 -1.33 5.32 25.65
C CYS A 267 -0.17 5.90 24.82
N MET A 268 -0.11 5.66 23.50
CA MET A 268 0.85 6.31 22.60
C MET A 268 0.61 7.82 22.50
N SER A 269 -0.65 8.24 22.51
CA SER A 269 -1.04 9.66 22.52
C SER A 269 -0.63 10.33 23.83
N GLU A 270 -0.79 9.67 24.98
CA GLU A 270 -0.26 10.16 26.27
C GLU A 270 1.28 10.29 26.28
N LEU A 271 1.99 9.45 25.51
CA LEU A 271 3.44 9.50 25.34
C LEU A 271 3.88 10.47 24.23
N ASN A 272 2.95 11.17 23.57
CA ASN A 272 3.17 12.03 22.41
C ASN A 272 3.90 11.33 21.23
N VAL A 273 3.65 10.03 21.04
CA VAL A 273 4.22 9.27 19.91
C VAL A 273 3.16 9.01 18.84
N PRO A 274 3.29 9.58 17.63
CA PRO A 274 2.37 9.32 16.53
C PRO A 274 2.65 7.96 15.87
N LEU A 275 1.65 7.43 15.17
CA LEU A 275 1.82 6.28 14.29
C LEU A 275 2.73 6.63 13.09
N THR A 276 3.82 5.88 12.96
CA THR A 276 4.63 5.79 11.76
C THR A 276 4.00 4.76 10.81
N LYS A 277 3.43 5.23 9.69
CA LYS A 277 2.65 4.37 8.78
C LYS A 277 3.53 3.58 7.82
N GLU A 278 3.35 2.26 7.82
CA GLU A 278 3.98 1.32 6.91
C GLU A 278 2.92 0.49 6.18
N LEU A 279 2.73 0.76 4.88
CA LEU A 279 1.60 0.24 4.08
C LEU A 279 1.63 -1.28 3.82
N GLY A 280 2.67 -1.98 4.28
CA GLY A 280 2.82 -3.43 4.10
C GLY A 280 2.25 -4.28 5.24
N PHE A 281 1.86 -3.67 6.35
CA PHE A 281 1.06 -4.34 7.37
C PHE A 281 -0.40 -4.39 6.85
N HIS A 282 -1.12 -5.51 7.01
CA HIS A 282 -2.52 -5.61 6.52
C HIS A 282 -3.47 -6.20 7.56
N GLN A 283 -4.52 -5.44 7.85
CA GLN A 283 -5.60 -5.82 8.76
C GLN A 283 -6.72 -6.59 8.01
N TYR A 284 -6.93 -6.29 6.73
CA TYR A 284 -8.04 -6.73 5.89
C TYR A 284 -9.38 -6.86 6.64
N ASP A 285 -9.88 -5.74 7.20
CA ASP A 285 -11.28 -5.62 7.64
C ASP A 285 -12.22 -5.54 6.41
N VAL A 286 -12.18 -6.59 5.60
CA VAL A 286 -12.94 -6.82 4.37
C VAL A 286 -13.41 -8.27 4.34
N HIS A 287 -14.33 -8.58 3.43
CA HIS A 287 -14.86 -9.93 3.25
C HIS A 287 -14.79 -10.39 1.78
N GLY A 288 -14.88 -11.70 1.55
CA GLY A 288 -14.88 -12.29 0.22
C GLY A 288 -13.47 -12.41 -0.37
N ASN A 289 -13.34 -12.23 -1.68
CA ASN A 289 -12.15 -12.57 -2.44
C ASN A 289 -11.10 -11.43 -2.45
N LEU A 290 -9.93 -11.68 -1.86
CA LEU A 290 -8.81 -10.75 -1.78
C LEU A 290 -8.00 -10.55 -3.08
N LEU A 291 -8.32 -11.24 -4.19
CA LEU A 291 -7.59 -11.18 -5.46
C LEU A 291 -7.25 -9.75 -5.88
N GLY A 292 -8.21 -8.83 -5.82
CA GLY A 292 -8.01 -7.43 -6.21
C GLY A 292 -7.01 -6.66 -5.34
N LEU A 293 -6.94 -6.96 -4.03
CA LEU A 293 -5.99 -6.32 -3.10
C LEU A 293 -4.59 -6.90 -3.26
N LEU A 294 -4.48 -8.23 -3.24
CA LEU A 294 -3.20 -8.92 -3.32
C LEU A 294 -2.55 -8.75 -4.71
N ALA A 295 -3.32 -8.77 -5.79
CA ALA A 295 -2.79 -8.61 -7.15
C ALA A 295 -2.52 -7.15 -7.56
N ALA A 296 -2.88 -6.18 -6.72
CA ALA A 296 -2.59 -4.75 -6.90
C ALA A 296 -1.99 -4.15 -5.60
N HIS A 297 -1.18 -4.95 -4.90
CA HIS A 297 -0.53 -4.54 -3.67
C HIS A 297 0.32 -3.26 -3.86
N PRO A 298 0.35 -2.32 -2.90
CA PRO A 298 1.16 -1.11 -2.98
C PRO A 298 2.66 -1.39 -3.18
N VAL A 299 3.40 -0.40 -3.66
CA VAL A 299 4.86 -0.52 -3.92
C VAL A 299 5.64 -0.37 -2.60
N THR A 300 5.49 -1.38 -1.75
CA THR A 300 6.04 -1.49 -0.39
C THR A 300 6.34 -2.97 -0.10
N PRO A 301 7.25 -3.34 0.83
CA PRO A 301 7.37 -4.73 1.24
C PRO A 301 6.06 -5.22 1.86
N LEU A 302 5.53 -6.38 1.47
CA LEU A 302 4.47 -7.03 2.25
C LEU A 302 5.07 -7.46 3.60
N VAL A 303 4.51 -7.01 4.71
CA VAL A 303 4.99 -7.30 6.07
C VAL A 303 4.12 -8.35 6.76
N SER A 304 2.80 -8.24 6.65
CA SER A 304 1.87 -9.13 7.36
C SER A 304 0.52 -9.29 6.66
N LEU A 305 -0.19 -10.37 7.00
CA LEU A 305 -1.54 -10.68 6.54
C LEU A 305 -2.42 -11.10 7.73
N HIS A 306 -3.58 -10.46 7.85
CA HIS A 306 -4.71 -10.69 8.76
C HIS A 306 -5.96 -10.15 8.02
N HIS A 307 -7.23 -10.42 8.33
CA HIS A 307 -7.87 -11.37 9.24
C HIS A 307 -8.31 -12.61 8.44
N LEU A 308 -7.45 -13.61 8.33
CA LEU A 308 -7.56 -14.64 7.29
C LEU A 308 -8.82 -15.52 7.42
N ASP A 309 -9.34 -15.69 8.64
CA ASP A 309 -10.50 -16.53 8.93
C ASP A 309 -11.83 -16.04 8.33
N VAL A 310 -11.96 -14.74 7.98
CA VAL A 310 -13.22 -14.13 7.51
C VAL A 310 -13.26 -13.78 6.01
N VAL A 311 -12.15 -13.98 5.32
CA VAL A 311 -12.00 -13.81 3.86
C VAL A 311 -12.02 -15.17 3.16
N ASP A 312 -12.26 -15.17 1.85
CA ASP A 312 -12.15 -16.40 1.06
C ASP A 312 -10.69 -16.86 0.99
N PRO A 313 -10.40 -18.17 0.86
CA PRO A 313 -9.03 -18.64 0.66
C PRO A 313 -8.41 -18.00 -0.58
N ILE A 314 -7.19 -17.47 -0.45
CA ILE A 314 -6.52 -16.72 -1.52
C ILE A 314 -6.24 -17.58 -2.77
N PHE A 315 -6.13 -18.90 -2.60
CA PHE A 315 -6.08 -19.88 -3.68
C PHE A 315 -7.37 -20.71 -3.70
N PRO A 316 -8.16 -20.68 -4.78
CA PRO A 316 -9.40 -21.44 -4.88
C PRO A 316 -9.21 -22.94 -4.63
N GLY A 317 -10.10 -23.53 -3.84
CA GLY A 317 -10.06 -24.96 -3.50
C GLY A 317 -9.04 -25.35 -2.42
N MET A 318 -8.21 -24.43 -1.92
CA MET A 318 -7.28 -24.69 -0.81
C MET A 318 -7.85 -24.23 0.54
N PRO A 319 -7.64 -24.98 1.64
CA PRO A 319 -7.86 -24.48 3.00
C PRO A 319 -6.98 -23.25 3.30
N ARG A 320 -7.48 -22.29 4.09
CA ARG A 320 -6.80 -21.00 4.35
C ARG A 320 -5.32 -21.12 4.76
N ALA A 321 -5.00 -21.90 5.79
CA ALA A 321 -3.61 -22.09 6.22
C ALA A 321 -2.73 -22.74 5.15
N GLN A 322 -3.28 -23.66 4.34
CA GLN A 322 -2.56 -24.26 3.21
C GLN A 322 -2.35 -23.25 2.07
N ALA A 323 -3.34 -22.41 1.78
CA ALA A 323 -3.24 -21.35 0.78
C ALA A 323 -2.14 -20.33 1.13
N ILE A 324 -2.02 -19.98 2.42
CA ILE A 324 -0.94 -19.10 2.89
C ILE A 324 0.42 -19.81 2.89
N LYS A 325 0.48 -21.09 3.30
CA LYS A 325 1.70 -21.89 3.15
C LYS A 325 2.20 -21.89 1.70
N HIS A 326 1.28 -22.06 0.75
CA HIS A 326 1.55 -22.04 -0.70
C HIS A 326 2.12 -20.68 -1.15
N LEU A 327 1.53 -19.56 -0.74
CA LEU A 327 2.08 -18.22 -0.99
C LEU A 327 3.51 -18.06 -0.45
N LEU A 328 3.76 -18.56 0.76
CA LEU A 328 5.08 -18.49 1.41
C LEU A 328 6.14 -19.34 0.72
N GLU A 329 5.77 -20.35 -0.09
CA GLU A 329 6.74 -21.12 -0.87
C GLU A 329 7.41 -20.27 -1.96
N SER A 330 6.70 -19.31 -2.57
CA SER A 330 7.31 -18.31 -3.45
C SER A 330 8.13 -17.27 -2.69
N ALA A 331 7.69 -16.89 -1.48
CA ALA A 331 8.40 -15.91 -0.64
C ALA A 331 9.80 -16.41 -0.18
N LYS A 332 10.03 -17.73 -0.14
CA LYS A 332 11.36 -18.31 0.13
C LYS A 332 12.42 -17.98 -0.92
N TYR A 333 12.01 -17.68 -2.15
CA TYR A 333 12.94 -17.39 -3.26
C TYR A 333 13.11 -15.89 -3.53
N ASP A 334 12.06 -15.10 -3.32
CA ASP A 334 12.14 -13.64 -3.31
C ASP A 334 10.99 -13.08 -2.45
N SER A 335 11.26 -12.94 -1.15
CA SER A 335 10.30 -12.35 -0.20
C SER A 335 10.10 -10.86 -0.47
N ALA A 336 11.13 -10.17 -0.99
CA ALA A 336 11.10 -8.73 -1.18
C ALA A 336 10.08 -8.35 -2.26
N SER A 337 9.97 -9.15 -3.31
CA SER A 337 9.04 -8.96 -4.42
C SER A 337 7.70 -9.67 -4.24
N ILE A 338 7.43 -10.36 -3.12
CA ILE A 338 6.17 -11.12 -2.93
C ILE A 338 4.95 -10.20 -3.14
N ILE A 339 3.96 -10.72 -3.87
CA ILE A 339 2.74 -10.05 -4.36
C ILE A 339 2.91 -8.72 -5.11
N GLN A 340 4.13 -8.24 -5.35
CA GLN A 340 4.37 -6.99 -6.08
C GLN A 340 3.81 -7.07 -7.49
N GLN A 341 3.05 -6.05 -7.87
CA GLN A 341 2.46 -5.94 -9.19
C GLN A 341 3.47 -5.43 -10.23
N SER A 342 3.62 -6.18 -11.31
CA SER A 342 4.26 -5.76 -12.56
C SER A 342 3.21 -5.72 -13.67
N ILE A 343 3.34 -4.80 -14.62
CA ILE A 343 2.42 -4.65 -15.76
C ILE A 343 3.22 -4.85 -17.05
N CYS A 344 2.63 -5.56 -18.00
CA CYS A 344 3.16 -5.79 -19.34
C CYS A 344 2.02 -5.94 -20.35
N TYR A 345 2.35 -5.77 -21.63
CA TYR A 345 1.37 -5.81 -22.71
C TYR A 345 1.80 -6.84 -23.77
N ASP A 346 0.82 -7.59 -24.28
CA ASP A 346 1.00 -8.33 -25.53
C ASP A 346 0.38 -7.50 -26.66
N LYS A 347 1.23 -6.77 -27.40
CA LYS A 347 0.77 -5.94 -28.53
C LYS A 347 0.12 -6.76 -29.65
N LYS A 348 0.60 -7.99 -29.90
CA LYS A 348 0.13 -8.86 -31.00
C LYS A 348 -1.24 -9.47 -30.74
N ARG A 349 -1.60 -9.68 -29.46
CA ARG A 349 -2.91 -10.19 -29.03
C ARG A 349 -3.80 -9.10 -28.42
N GLU A 350 -3.27 -7.88 -28.31
CA GLU A 350 -3.87 -6.73 -27.62
C GLU A 350 -4.35 -7.08 -26.20
N TRP A 351 -3.46 -7.64 -25.38
CA TRP A 351 -3.76 -8.00 -23.98
C TRP A 351 -2.98 -7.14 -22.99
N SER A 352 -3.64 -6.76 -21.89
CA SER A 352 -3.00 -6.27 -20.68
C SER A 352 -2.72 -7.43 -19.73
N ILE A 353 -1.50 -7.53 -19.21
CA ILE A 353 -1.05 -8.60 -18.33
C ILE A 353 -0.56 -7.98 -17.02
N LEU A 354 -1.20 -8.36 -15.91
CA LEU A 354 -0.81 -7.97 -14.57
C LEU A 354 -0.20 -9.18 -13.86
N VAL A 355 1.06 -9.09 -13.46
CA VAL A 355 1.77 -10.16 -12.73
C VAL A 355 1.91 -9.75 -11.27
N SER A 356 1.30 -10.50 -10.35
CA SER A 356 1.56 -10.40 -8.91
C SER A 356 2.42 -11.58 -8.48
N TRP A 357 3.68 -11.31 -8.21
CA TRP A 357 4.70 -12.34 -8.01
C TRP A 357 4.37 -13.28 -6.84
N GLY A 358 4.40 -14.59 -7.11
CA GLY A 358 4.11 -15.65 -6.13
C GLY A 358 2.62 -15.88 -5.84
N PHE A 359 1.72 -15.08 -6.43
CA PHE A 359 0.29 -15.16 -6.15
C PHE A 359 -0.55 -15.44 -7.41
N ALA A 360 -0.73 -14.46 -8.28
CA ALA A 360 -1.65 -14.57 -9.41
C ALA A 360 -1.25 -13.67 -10.59
N ILE A 361 -1.59 -14.11 -11.79
CA ILE A 361 -1.49 -13.33 -13.03
C ILE A 361 -2.90 -13.11 -13.57
N GLN A 362 -3.20 -11.88 -13.99
CA GLN A 362 -4.46 -11.52 -14.64
C GLN A 362 -4.18 -11.09 -16.07
N ILE A 363 -4.77 -11.78 -17.05
CA ILE A 363 -4.80 -11.35 -18.45
C ILE A 363 -6.16 -10.73 -18.75
N ILE A 364 -6.17 -9.52 -19.30
CA ILE A 364 -7.37 -8.77 -19.69
C ILE A 364 -7.27 -8.45 -21.19
N ARG A 365 -8.35 -8.67 -21.95
CA ARG A 365 -8.41 -8.23 -23.36
C ARG A 365 -8.49 -6.70 -23.44
N GLY A 366 -7.77 -6.14 -24.40
CA GLY A 366 -7.60 -4.70 -24.57
C GLY A 366 -6.37 -4.18 -23.83
N ILE A 367 -5.84 -3.06 -24.33
CA ILE A 367 -4.75 -2.31 -23.73
C ILE A 367 -5.34 -1.29 -22.74
N LEU A 368 -5.13 -1.51 -21.44
CA LEU A 368 -5.61 -0.66 -20.36
C LEU A 368 -4.45 0.16 -19.77
N SER A 369 -4.73 1.39 -19.33
CA SER A 369 -3.70 2.27 -18.79
C SER A 369 -3.11 1.76 -17.46
N PRO A 370 -1.82 1.96 -17.17
CA PRO A 370 -1.22 1.58 -15.90
C PRO A 370 -1.95 2.17 -14.69
N ARG A 371 -2.46 3.40 -14.81
CA ARG A 371 -3.27 4.11 -13.79
C ARG A 371 -4.59 3.40 -13.47
N GLU A 372 -5.20 2.75 -14.46
CA GLU A 372 -6.38 1.92 -14.23
C GLU A 372 -6.01 0.57 -13.62
N LEU A 373 -4.94 -0.05 -14.12
CA LEU A 373 -4.49 -1.39 -13.72
C LEU A 373 -3.89 -1.46 -12.32
N GLU A 374 -3.30 -0.36 -11.83
CA GLU A 374 -2.80 -0.26 -10.46
C GLU A 374 -3.90 -0.07 -9.41
N THR A 375 -5.10 0.34 -9.83
CA THR A 375 -6.23 0.52 -8.91
C THR A 375 -6.84 -0.86 -8.61
N PRO A 376 -6.91 -1.31 -7.33
CA PRO A 376 -7.50 -2.59 -6.95
C PRO A 376 -8.92 -2.78 -7.47
N THR A 377 -9.18 -3.89 -8.16
CA THR A 377 -10.54 -4.28 -8.56
C THR A 377 -11.33 -4.72 -7.33
N ARG A 378 -12.57 -4.25 -7.15
CA ARG A 378 -13.45 -4.65 -6.02
C ARG A 378 -13.95 -6.10 -6.15
N THR A 379 -13.08 -7.06 -5.90
CA THR A 379 -13.42 -8.49 -5.73
C THR A 379 -13.87 -8.83 -4.30
N PHE A 380 -13.72 -7.86 -3.38
CA PHE A 380 -13.98 -7.94 -1.96
C PHE A 380 -15.12 -6.99 -1.56
N LEU A 381 -15.70 -7.25 -0.39
CA LEU A 381 -16.73 -6.46 0.29
C LEU A 381 -16.11 -5.68 1.46
N ASN A 382 -16.72 -4.57 1.85
CA ASN A 382 -16.33 -3.88 3.08
C ASN A 382 -16.67 -4.71 4.34
N TRP A 383 -16.20 -4.27 5.50
CA TRP A 383 -16.47 -4.91 6.81
C TRP A 383 -17.97 -5.17 7.08
N TYR A 384 -18.85 -4.28 6.62
CA TYR A 384 -20.30 -4.41 6.74
C TYR A 384 -20.95 -5.25 5.62
N LYS A 385 -20.14 -5.99 4.85
CA LYS A 385 -20.54 -6.90 3.75
C LYS A 385 -21.31 -6.20 2.61
N ARG A 386 -20.97 -4.94 2.33
CA ARG A 386 -21.56 -4.15 1.23
C ARG A 386 -20.52 -3.83 0.15
N LEU A 387 -20.98 -3.74 -1.11
CA LEU A 387 -20.20 -3.31 -2.28
C LEU A 387 -20.14 -1.78 -2.41
N ASP A 388 -19.77 -1.10 -1.33
CA ASP A 388 -19.61 0.36 -1.30
C ASP A 388 -18.15 0.73 -1.56
N TYR A 389 -17.89 1.67 -2.49
CA TYR A 389 -16.54 2.13 -2.81
C TYR A 389 -16.04 3.23 -1.86
N THR A 390 -16.95 3.93 -1.18
CA THR A 390 -16.63 4.98 -0.20
C THR A 390 -16.17 4.42 1.15
N ALA A 391 -16.34 3.10 1.35
CA ALA A 391 -16.05 2.41 2.58
C ALA A 391 -14.57 1.97 2.75
N TYR A 392 -13.70 2.28 1.80
CA TYR A 392 -12.29 1.85 1.80
C TYR A 392 -11.34 3.04 2.01
N ALA A 393 -10.22 2.80 2.70
CA ALA A 393 -9.20 3.82 2.98
C ALA A 393 -8.31 4.17 1.75
N PHE A 394 -8.68 3.71 0.55
CA PHE A 394 -7.93 3.82 -0.70
C PHE A 394 -8.88 3.69 -1.90
N ASN A 395 -8.43 4.14 -3.07
CA ASN A 395 -9.20 4.07 -4.30
C ASN A 395 -9.35 2.63 -4.79
N THR A 396 -10.54 2.30 -5.31
CA THR A 396 -10.84 0.98 -5.88
C THR A 396 -11.65 1.13 -7.17
N ARG A 397 -11.48 0.21 -8.13
CA ARG A 397 -12.24 0.20 -9.38
C ARG A 397 -13.32 -0.87 -9.36
N PRO A 398 -14.49 -0.65 -10.00
CA PRO A 398 -15.52 -1.68 -10.12
C PRO A 398 -14.99 -2.90 -10.89
N VAL A 399 -15.59 -4.07 -10.65
CA VAL A 399 -15.49 -5.19 -11.61
C VAL A 399 -16.06 -4.71 -12.94
N THR A 400 -15.34 -4.96 -14.05
CA THR A 400 -15.78 -4.49 -15.37
C THR A 400 -17.14 -5.07 -15.76
N ARG A 401 -17.97 -4.22 -16.37
CA ARG A 401 -19.28 -4.61 -16.92
C ARG A 401 -19.17 -5.20 -18.33
N ASN A 402 -18.04 -5.02 -19.02
CA ASN A 402 -17.84 -5.53 -20.36
C ASN A 402 -17.44 -7.02 -20.32
N PRO A 403 -18.23 -7.94 -20.90
CA PRO A 403 -17.91 -9.38 -20.93
C PRO A 403 -16.51 -9.70 -21.44
N CYS A 404 -16.04 -8.97 -22.47
CA CYS A 404 -14.74 -9.22 -23.09
C CYS A 404 -13.55 -8.93 -22.17
N GLN A 405 -13.73 -8.01 -21.22
CA GLN A 405 -12.70 -7.56 -20.29
C GLN A 405 -12.69 -8.33 -18.96
N LYS A 406 -13.55 -9.34 -18.76
CA LYS A 406 -13.45 -10.21 -17.57
C LYS A 406 -12.01 -10.76 -17.48
N PRO A 407 -11.27 -10.53 -16.38
CA PRO A 407 -9.90 -11.03 -16.26
C PRO A 407 -9.85 -12.56 -16.28
N PHE A 408 -8.86 -13.09 -16.99
CA PHE A 408 -8.46 -14.50 -16.94
C PHE A 408 -7.39 -14.64 -15.87
N VAL A 409 -7.71 -15.37 -14.81
CA VAL A 409 -6.86 -15.46 -13.61
C VAL A 409 -6.06 -16.76 -13.64
N TYR A 410 -4.75 -16.65 -13.46
CA TYR A 410 -3.81 -17.76 -13.39
C TYR A 410 -3.18 -17.74 -12.01
N TYR A 411 -3.47 -18.72 -11.17
CA TYR A 411 -2.89 -18.80 -9.83
C TYR A 411 -1.53 -19.48 -9.89
N MET A 412 -0.62 -19.05 -9.00
CA MET A 412 0.67 -19.70 -8.80
C MET A 412 0.46 -21.17 -8.43
N SER A 413 1.07 -22.06 -9.21
CA SER A 413 1.00 -23.52 -9.06
C SER A 413 2.26 -24.08 -8.42
N SER A 414 3.44 -23.55 -8.79
CA SER A 414 4.71 -23.86 -8.13
C SER A 414 5.76 -22.78 -8.39
N THR A 415 6.79 -22.72 -7.54
CA THR A 415 7.97 -21.87 -7.74
C THR A 415 9.24 -22.68 -7.49
N MET A 416 10.24 -22.52 -8.37
CA MET A 416 11.50 -23.25 -8.34
C MET A 416 12.69 -22.34 -8.69
N TYR A 417 13.89 -22.74 -8.27
CA TYR A 417 15.13 -22.03 -8.61
C TYR A 417 15.99 -22.85 -9.58
N ASP A 418 16.17 -22.31 -10.80
CA ASP A 418 17.10 -22.83 -11.79
C ASP A 418 18.52 -22.37 -11.46
N LYS A 419 19.27 -23.25 -10.80
CA LYS A 419 20.68 -23.03 -10.44
C LYS A 419 21.58 -22.84 -11.65
N ALA A 420 21.30 -23.48 -12.78
CA ALA A 420 22.15 -23.40 -13.98
C ALA A 420 22.00 -22.04 -14.68
N ARG A 421 20.81 -21.43 -14.61
CA ARG A 421 20.53 -20.11 -15.22
C ARG A 421 20.55 -18.94 -14.23
N GLY A 422 20.65 -19.21 -12.92
CA GLY A 422 20.59 -18.20 -11.86
C GLY A 422 19.25 -17.46 -11.86
N LYS A 423 18.14 -18.18 -12.06
CA LYS A 423 16.79 -17.60 -12.20
C LYS A 423 15.77 -18.32 -11.33
N ILE A 424 14.84 -17.55 -10.77
CA ILE A 424 13.61 -18.08 -10.19
C ILE A 424 12.59 -18.26 -11.31
N ILE A 425 11.90 -19.39 -11.30
CA ILE A 425 10.84 -19.74 -12.25
C ILE A 425 9.55 -19.94 -11.46
N GLY A 426 8.55 -19.10 -11.74
CA GLY A 426 7.19 -19.28 -11.23
C GLY A 426 6.27 -19.84 -12.31
N ILE A 427 5.54 -20.91 -12.00
CA ILE A 427 4.56 -21.54 -12.90
C ILE A 427 3.17 -21.19 -12.40
N TYR A 428 2.32 -20.67 -13.29
CA TYR A 428 0.96 -20.24 -13.00
C TYR A 428 -0.02 -20.94 -13.95
N THR A 429 -1.13 -21.47 -13.42
CA THR A 429 -2.09 -22.28 -14.19
C THR A 429 -3.45 -21.60 -14.25
N LEU A 430 -4.12 -21.66 -15.40
CA LEU A 430 -5.42 -21.03 -15.63
C LEU A 430 -6.47 -21.54 -14.62
N HIS A 431 -7.11 -20.60 -13.91
CA HIS A 431 -8.31 -20.90 -13.14
C HIS A 431 -9.50 -21.08 -14.09
N LYS A 432 -9.95 -22.32 -14.25
CA LYS A 432 -11.04 -22.69 -15.16
C LYS A 432 -12.39 -22.28 -14.55
N GLU A 433 -12.82 -21.07 -14.88
CA GLU A 433 -14.17 -20.57 -14.64
C GLU A 433 -14.99 -20.52 -15.94
N ARG A 434 -16.31 -20.29 -15.80
CA ARG A 434 -17.14 -19.87 -16.94
C ARG A 434 -16.81 -18.42 -17.30
N TYR A 435 -16.28 -18.22 -18.51
CA TYR A 435 -16.11 -16.91 -19.11
C TYR A 435 -17.36 -16.54 -19.95
N PRO A 436 -17.81 -15.28 -19.93
CA PRO A 436 -18.94 -14.85 -20.74
C PRO A 436 -18.52 -14.72 -22.21
N TYR A 437 -19.47 -14.87 -23.13
CA TYR A 437 -19.21 -14.70 -24.56
C TYR A 437 -18.70 -13.29 -24.86
N CYS A 438 -17.62 -13.21 -25.65
CA CYS A 438 -17.00 -11.96 -26.07
C CYS A 438 -17.25 -11.74 -27.57
N LYS A 439 -17.63 -10.51 -27.95
CA LYS A 439 -17.87 -10.10 -29.34
C LYS A 439 -16.66 -9.48 -30.04
N TRP A 440 -15.58 -9.18 -29.32
CA TRP A 440 -14.37 -8.60 -29.89
C TRP A 440 -13.61 -9.67 -30.68
N ASP A 441 -13.18 -9.33 -31.90
CA ASP A 441 -12.31 -10.20 -32.72
C ASP A 441 -10.87 -10.17 -32.17
N MET A 442 -10.69 -10.89 -31.08
CA MET A 442 -9.44 -10.94 -30.33
C MET A 442 -9.21 -12.37 -29.85
N LYS A 443 -7.96 -12.83 -29.91
CA LYS A 443 -7.61 -14.16 -29.40
C LYS A 443 -8.00 -14.28 -27.92
N SER A 444 -8.57 -15.44 -27.55
CA SER A 444 -8.94 -15.70 -26.17
C SER A 444 -7.71 -16.05 -25.33
N PRO A 445 -7.52 -15.44 -24.13
CA PRO A 445 -6.53 -15.92 -23.17
C PRO A 445 -6.72 -17.38 -22.75
N GLU A 446 -7.93 -17.95 -22.88
CA GLU A 446 -8.20 -19.39 -22.65
C GLU A 446 -7.36 -20.34 -23.52
N THR A 447 -6.71 -19.83 -24.57
CA THR A 447 -5.75 -20.59 -25.38
C THR A 447 -4.40 -20.82 -24.69
N ILE A 448 -4.21 -20.28 -23.48
CA ILE A 448 -3.04 -20.46 -22.62
C ILE A 448 -3.48 -21.22 -21.38
N ASP A 449 -2.93 -22.41 -21.16
CA ASP A 449 -3.16 -23.20 -19.95
C ASP A 449 -2.16 -22.81 -18.84
N THR A 450 -0.92 -22.47 -19.22
CA THR A 450 0.20 -22.23 -18.32
C THR A 450 0.97 -20.95 -18.65
N ILE A 451 1.32 -20.18 -17.62
CA ILE A 451 2.23 -19.03 -17.72
C ILE A 451 3.50 -19.33 -16.92
N VAL A 452 4.67 -19.11 -17.53
CA VAL A 452 5.99 -19.30 -16.93
C VAL A 452 6.64 -17.93 -16.75
N VAL A 453 6.83 -17.50 -15.51
CA VAL A 453 7.52 -16.24 -15.17
C VAL A 453 8.97 -16.51 -14.85
N LEU A 454 9.88 -15.86 -15.59
CA LEU A 454 11.32 -15.88 -15.36
C LEU A 454 11.75 -14.59 -14.65
N LYS A 455 12.27 -14.72 -13.43
CA LYS A 455 12.70 -13.59 -12.58
C LYS A 455 14.09 -13.83 -11.99
N LYS A 456 14.78 -12.75 -11.63
CA LYS A 456 15.92 -12.79 -10.69
C LYS A 456 15.48 -12.22 -9.34
N GLU A 457 16.05 -12.74 -8.26
CA GLU A 457 15.88 -12.19 -6.92
C GLU A 457 16.35 -10.72 -6.89
N ASP A 458 15.57 -9.83 -6.27
CA ASP A 458 16.01 -8.47 -5.92
C ASP A 458 15.77 -8.20 -4.42
N SER A 459 16.55 -8.90 -3.58
CA SER A 459 16.51 -8.79 -2.12
C SER A 459 16.81 -7.39 -1.60
N ASN A 460 17.46 -6.55 -2.42
CA ASN A 460 17.85 -5.18 -2.13
C ASN A 460 16.94 -4.12 -2.77
N ARG A 461 15.82 -4.50 -3.43
CA ARG A 461 14.88 -3.55 -4.07
C ARG A 461 14.46 -2.40 -3.14
N TRP A 462 14.27 -2.70 -1.86
CA TRP A 462 13.80 -1.77 -0.83
C TRP A 462 14.91 -0.88 -0.24
N ALA A 463 16.18 -1.09 -0.61
CA ALA A 463 17.27 -0.16 -0.34
C ALA A 463 17.39 0.94 -1.42
N LYS A 464 16.59 0.85 -2.49
CA LYS A 464 16.46 1.84 -3.57
C LYS A 464 15.13 2.59 -3.42
N ALA A 465 14.93 3.63 -4.23
CA ALA A 465 13.62 4.30 -4.34
C ALA A 465 12.52 3.29 -4.76
N PRO A 466 11.34 3.29 -4.12
CA PRO A 466 10.27 2.34 -4.45
C PRO A 466 9.81 2.44 -5.91
N ARG A 467 9.85 1.32 -6.64
CA ARG A 467 9.38 1.19 -8.02
C ARG A 467 8.83 -0.22 -8.26
N LYS A 468 7.83 -0.36 -9.13
CA LYS A 468 7.36 -1.65 -9.67
C LYS A 468 8.44 -2.28 -10.56
N ASP A 469 8.49 -3.61 -10.62
CA ASP A 469 9.32 -4.30 -11.62
C ASP A 469 8.72 -4.09 -13.01
N CYS A 470 9.56 -4.00 -14.05
CA CYS A 470 9.07 -4.04 -15.41
C CYS A 470 8.82 -5.51 -15.80
N CYS A 471 7.81 -5.74 -16.64
CA CYS A 471 7.50 -7.05 -17.19
C CYS A 471 7.61 -7.01 -18.73
N ARG A 472 7.91 -8.14 -19.36
CA ARG A 472 7.90 -8.30 -20.82
C ARG A 472 7.41 -9.68 -21.24
N VAL A 473 6.62 -9.75 -22.31
CA VAL A 473 6.23 -11.01 -22.96
C VAL A 473 7.41 -11.54 -23.78
N LEU A 474 7.78 -12.81 -23.58
CA LEU A 474 8.86 -13.45 -24.33
C LEU A 474 8.31 -14.23 -25.54
N PRO A 475 9.01 -14.22 -26.69
CA PRO A 475 8.61 -15.01 -27.85
C PRO A 475 8.74 -16.51 -27.55
N THR A 476 7.74 -17.29 -27.95
CA THR A 476 7.76 -18.76 -27.89
C THR A 476 6.97 -19.36 -29.05
N ASN A 477 7.32 -20.59 -29.42
CA ASN A 477 6.56 -21.44 -30.35
C ASN A 477 5.69 -22.48 -29.61
N ASP A 478 5.79 -22.56 -28.28
CA ASP A 478 5.08 -23.54 -27.45
C ASP A 478 3.58 -23.22 -27.39
N LYS A 479 2.75 -24.14 -27.90
CA LYS A 479 1.29 -23.99 -27.84
C LYS A 479 0.81 -24.17 -26.39
N GLY A 480 -0.09 -23.30 -25.94
CA GLY A 480 -0.68 -23.36 -24.59
C GLY A 480 0.20 -22.76 -23.48
N ILE A 481 1.43 -22.32 -23.77
CA ILE A 481 2.36 -21.76 -22.79
C ILE A 481 2.67 -20.30 -23.11
N LEU A 482 2.68 -19.44 -22.09
CA LEU A 482 3.11 -18.05 -22.19
C LEU A 482 4.34 -17.82 -21.30
N TYR A 483 5.43 -17.34 -21.88
CA TYR A 483 6.63 -16.96 -21.12
C TYR A 483 6.63 -15.46 -20.86
N LEU A 484 6.85 -15.09 -19.60
CA LEU A 484 7.02 -13.71 -19.16
C LEU A 484 8.39 -13.55 -18.50
N TRP A 485 9.00 -12.38 -18.67
CA TRP A 485 10.13 -11.95 -17.86
C TRP A 485 9.69 -10.83 -16.92
N VAL A 486 10.18 -10.87 -15.67
CA VAL A 486 9.93 -9.82 -14.67
C VAL A 486 11.25 -9.47 -13.96
N GLY A 487 11.54 -8.18 -13.85
CA GLY A 487 12.71 -7.72 -13.10
C GLY A 487 12.91 -6.21 -13.12
N PHE A 488 13.96 -5.78 -12.44
CA PHE A 488 14.44 -4.41 -12.44
C PHE A 488 15.50 -4.24 -13.53
N GLU A 489 15.24 -3.35 -14.50
CA GLU A 489 16.25 -2.89 -15.46
C GLU A 489 16.77 -1.52 -15.02
N HIS A 490 18.09 -1.36 -15.03
CA HIS A 490 18.72 -0.07 -14.76
C HIS A 490 18.50 0.85 -15.95
N VAL A 491 17.60 1.81 -15.80
CA VAL A 491 17.61 3.01 -16.64
C VAL A 491 18.89 3.77 -16.27
N VAL A 492 19.95 3.57 -17.05
CA VAL A 492 21.12 4.45 -17.02
C VAL A 492 20.66 5.76 -17.63
N ALA A 493 20.35 6.72 -16.76
CA ALA A 493 20.16 8.10 -17.18
C ALA A 493 21.52 8.63 -17.62
N THR A 494 21.83 8.48 -18.92
CA THR A 494 23.00 9.10 -19.55
C THR A 494 22.77 10.61 -19.62
N LEU A 495 22.93 11.28 -18.49
CA LEU A 495 23.07 12.72 -18.41
C LEU A 495 24.39 13.10 -19.08
N MET A 496 24.38 13.26 -20.40
CA MET A 496 25.49 13.88 -21.12
C MET A 496 25.64 15.33 -20.65
N PRO A 497 26.86 15.77 -20.27
CA PRO A 497 27.13 17.18 -20.02
C PRO A 497 26.82 18.03 -21.27
N GLN A 498 26.34 19.26 -21.06
CA GLN A 498 25.99 20.20 -22.14
C GLN A 498 27.22 20.87 -22.82
N GLU A 499 28.42 20.34 -22.63
CA GLU A 499 29.69 20.93 -23.09
C GLU A 499 30.39 20.07 -24.15
N GLU A 500 29.77 19.91 -25.32
CA GLU A 500 30.50 19.54 -26.55
C GLU A 500 29.79 20.02 -27.84
N ARG A 501 29.08 21.15 -27.76
CA ARG A 501 28.63 21.90 -28.94
C ARG A 501 29.61 23.02 -29.29
N ASN A 502 30.77 22.62 -29.84
CA ASN A 502 31.59 23.41 -30.76
C ASN A 502 32.87 22.64 -31.12
N ILE A 503 32.92 22.01 -32.31
CA ILE A 503 34.15 21.86 -33.13
C ILE A 503 33.75 21.44 -34.57
N SER A 504 34.23 22.23 -35.54
CA SER A 504 34.35 22.03 -36.99
C SER A 504 33.31 21.23 -37.80
N TYR A 505 32.73 21.93 -38.78
CA TYR A 505 32.21 21.33 -40.02
C TYR A 505 33.30 20.59 -40.81
N SER A 506 32.98 19.39 -41.30
CA SER A 506 33.16 18.92 -42.70
C SER A 506 33.41 17.41 -42.76
N LEU A 507 32.46 16.66 -43.34
CA LEU A 507 32.67 15.51 -44.25
C LEU A 507 31.33 14.92 -44.68
N SER A 508 31.38 13.99 -45.64
CA SER A 508 30.32 13.66 -46.60
C SER A 508 29.13 12.87 -46.06
N SER A 509 28.01 13.03 -46.77
CA SER A 509 26.79 12.23 -46.64
C SER A 509 26.99 10.77 -47.07
N GLU A 510 27.28 9.86 -46.14
CA GLU A 510 26.93 8.42 -46.28
C GLU A 510 27.01 7.62 -44.96
N SER A 511 26.62 8.23 -43.83
CA SER A 511 26.49 7.53 -42.55
C SER A 511 25.45 8.18 -41.64
N LYS A 512 24.17 8.15 -42.05
CA LYS A 512 23.05 8.32 -41.10
C LYS A 512 22.98 7.10 -40.19
N GLN A 513 23.85 7.13 -39.18
CA GLN A 513 23.90 6.21 -38.06
C GLN A 513 22.48 6.12 -37.48
N ARG A 514 21.91 4.91 -37.52
CA ARG A 514 20.58 4.61 -36.99
C ARG A 514 20.56 5.06 -35.53
N ILE A 515 19.93 6.20 -35.26
CA ILE A 515 19.68 6.67 -33.90
C ILE A 515 18.88 5.56 -33.24
N VAL A 516 19.48 4.87 -32.27
CA VAL A 516 18.76 3.96 -31.38
C VAL A 516 17.90 4.87 -30.53
N GLY A 517 16.63 4.99 -30.92
CA GLY A 517 15.67 5.87 -30.28
C GLY A 517 15.50 5.53 -28.80
N SER A 518 15.09 6.52 -28.02
CA SER A 518 14.81 6.42 -26.59
C SER A 518 13.56 5.58 -26.24
N ASP A 519 13.16 4.67 -27.14
CA ASP A 519 11.89 3.93 -27.10
C ASP A 519 11.99 2.62 -26.30
N ASP A 520 13.21 2.15 -26.02
CA ASP A 520 13.49 0.99 -25.16
C ASP A 520 13.44 1.33 -23.65
N LEU A 521 12.51 2.19 -23.21
CA LEU A 521 12.28 2.54 -21.79
C LEU A 521 11.50 1.46 -20.99
N CYS A 522 11.84 0.20 -21.27
CA CYS A 522 11.29 -1.05 -20.72
C CYS A 522 9.77 -1.23 -20.96
N GLY A 523 9.24 -2.40 -20.60
CA GLY A 523 7.78 -2.65 -20.55
C GLY A 523 7.01 -1.74 -19.56
N CYS A 524 7.71 -0.85 -18.87
CA CYS A 524 7.17 0.22 -18.05
C CYS A 524 6.68 1.44 -18.87
N THR A 525 7.11 1.64 -20.13
CA THR A 525 6.57 2.67 -21.06
C THR A 525 5.85 2.08 -22.28
N ASP A 526 5.81 0.75 -22.44
CA ASP A 526 5.14 0.02 -23.53
C ASP A 526 3.71 0.49 -23.84
N TRP A 527 3.00 1.02 -22.84
CA TRP A 527 1.66 1.58 -23.02
C TRP A 527 1.66 2.75 -24.03
N VAL A 528 2.62 3.68 -23.96
CA VAL A 528 2.71 4.83 -24.86
C VAL A 528 2.97 4.36 -26.30
N SER A 529 3.91 3.43 -26.48
CA SER A 529 4.21 2.82 -27.79
C SER A 529 3.15 1.82 -28.27
N SER A 530 2.11 1.55 -27.48
CA SER A 530 0.91 0.80 -27.92
C SER A 530 -0.27 1.72 -28.29
N MET A 531 -0.16 3.02 -27.98
CA MET A 531 -1.03 4.08 -28.48
C MET A 531 -0.58 4.57 -29.86
N SER A 532 0.72 4.76 -30.09
CA SER A 532 1.26 5.32 -31.35
C SER A 532 0.86 4.52 -32.60
N ASP A 533 0.85 3.18 -32.52
CA ASP A 533 0.43 2.27 -33.60
C ASP A 533 -1.05 2.39 -34.00
N LYS A 534 -1.83 3.25 -33.31
CA LYS A 534 -3.26 3.51 -33.55
C LYS A 534 -3.51 4.85 -34.23
N ASP A 535 -2.70 5.88 -33.98
CA ASP A 535 -2.88 7.19 -34.62
C ASP A 535 -2.52 7.13 -36.13
N GLU A 536 -1.52 6.32 -36.52
CA GLU A 536 -1.22 6.03 -37.94
C GLU A 536 -2.33 5.23 -38.67
N ARG A 537 -3.38 4.77 -37.96
CA ARG A 537 -4.53 4.05 -38.55
C ARG A 537 -5.84 4.84 -38.52
N LEU A 538 -5.78 6.11 -38.15
CA LEU A 538 -6.93 7.03 -38.10
C LEU A 538 -6.82 8.22 -39.08
N SER A 539 -5.76 8.28 -39.88
CA SER A 539 -5.58 9.31 -40.94
C SER A 539 -6.38 9.03 -42.22
N ASP A 540 -6.78 7.78 -42.47
CA ASP A 540 -7.39 7.34 -43.73
C ASP A 540 -8.90 7.11 -43.58
N ILE A 541 -9.60 8.14 -43.10
CA ILE A 541 -11.06 8.25 -43.22
C ILE A 541 -11.35 9.52 -44.00
N ASP A 542 -11.59 9.36 -45.30
CA ASP A 542 -12.01 10.44 -46.19
C ASP A 542 -13.26 11.15 -45.65
N VAL A 543 -13.28 12.47 -45.82
CA VAL A 543 -14.44 13.32 -45.55
C VAL A 543 -15.14 13.61 -46.89
N ASP A 544 -16.31 13.02 -47.07
CA ASP A 544 -17.37 13.42 -48.03
C ASP A 544 -18.75 13.24 -47.36
#